data_AF-A0A6G3MDV5-F1
#
_entry.id   AF-A0A6G3MDV5-F1
#
_cell.length_a   1.000
_cell.length_b   1.000
_cell.length_c   1.000
_cell.angle_alpha   90.00
_cell.angle_beta   90.00
_cell.angle_gamma   90.00
#
_symmetry.space_group_name_H-M   'P 1'
#
loop_
_entity.id
_entity.type
_entity.pdbx_description
1 polymer ?
#
loop_
_entity_poly.entity_id
_entity_poly.type
_entity_poly.pdbx_seq_one_letter_code
_entity_poly.pdbx_strand_id
1 'polypeptide(L)'
;MVVVRSACEEITHCNKLMDIFQIILLCGNYMNAGSRNEGSFGFELSFLNSLADTKTQSGSSFIHFLAEIIEEHYSQLIGFDKNLTSIQSAMKGLYILYLYTVNDDSVTKVVNQVAKTVSQLESNLSKFETPFNSDDKFPEILTDFHKKASEQLIILQEMFDNMKKSFDDICNYFSITTKFTIEEFFSLFNKFMEDWNVTVNFLLS
;
A
#
# COMPACT_ATOMS: atom_id res chain seq x y z
N MET A 1 0.74 6.89 -6.86
CA MET A 1 0.67 5.74 -7.77
C MET A 1 1.95 4.92 -7.72
N VAL A 2 3.12 5.47 -8.06
CA VAL A 2 4.40 4.74 -8.02
C VAL A 2 4.73 4.18 -6.63
N VAL A 3 4.56 4.97 -5.58
CA VAL A 3 4.87 4.55 -4.19
C VAL A 3 4.03 3.35 -3.74
N VAL A 4 2.76 3.27 -4.13
CA VAL A 4 1.88 2.12 -3.84
C VAL A 4 2.40 0.87 -4.54
N ARG A 5 2.74 0.98 -5.83
CA ARG A 5 3.33 -0.15 -6.58
C ARG A 5 4.64 -0.61 -5.93
N SER A 6 5.54 0.32 -5.61
CA SER A 6 6.81 0.00 -4.96
C SER A 6 6.60 -0.66 -3.59
N ALA A 7 5.62 -0.21 -2.80
CA ALA A 7 5.29 -0.88 -1.55
C ALA A 7 4.76 -2.31 -1.75
N CYS A 8 3.92 -2.55 -2.78
CA CYS A 8 3.48 -3.90 -3.12
C CYS A 8 4.67 -4.80 -3.52
N GLU A 9 5.57 -4.29 -4.37
CA GLU A 9 6.78 -4.99 -4.81
C GLU A 9 7.72 -5.29 -3.64
N GLU A 10 7.98 -4.32 -2.77
CA GLU A 10 8.82 -4.48 -1.58
C GLU A 10 8.27 -5.57 -0.65
N ILE A 11 6.97 -5.57 -0.36
CA ILE A 11 6.34 -6.59 0.51
C ILE A 11 6.48 -7.98 -0.12
N THR A 12 6.11 -8.13 -1.39
CA THR A 12 6.10 -9.43 -2.08
C THR A 12 7.50 -10.03 -2.26
N HIS A 13 8.53 -9.19 -2.36
CA HIS A 13 9.92 -9.64 -2.53
C HIS A 13 10.74 -9.62 -1.24
N CYS A 14 10.14 -9.25 -0.10
CA CYS A 14 10.84 -9.26 1.19
C CYS A 14 10.88 -10.69 1.77
N ASN A 15 11.88 -11.48 1.37
CA ASN A 15 12.08 -12.85 1.88
C ASN A 15 12.14 -12.90 3.41
N LYS A 16 12.79 -11.91 4.05
CA LYS A 16 12.86 -11.83 5.52
C LYS A 16 11.47 -11.73 6.16
N LEU A 17 10.56 -10.95 5.57
CA LEU A 17 9.18 -10.84 6.04
C LEU A 17 8.44 -12.18 5.87
N MET A 18 8.65 -12.87 4.76
CA MET A 18 8.04 -14.19 4.52
C MET A 18 8.54 -15.25 5.50
N ASP A 19 9.82 -15.23 5.85
CA ASP A 19 10.39 -16.10 6.89
C ASP A 19 9.79 -15.79 8.26
N ILE A 20 9.61 -14.51 8.60
CA ILE A 20 8.92 -14.10 9.84
C ILE A 20 7.47 -14.61 9.85
N PHE A 21 6.75 -14.55 8.72
CA PHE A 21 5.38 -15.06 8.64
C PHE A 21 5.33 -16.59 8.84
N GLN A 22 6.33 -17.33 8.37
CA GLN A 22 6.44 -18.77 8.64
C GLN A 22 6.66 -19.04 10.14
N ILE A 23 7.50 -18.24 10.81
CA ILE A 23 7.72 -18.36 12.26
C ILE A 23 6.43 -18.04 13.03
N ILE A 24 5.70 -16.98 12.64
CA ILE A 24 4.40 -16.63 13.22
C ILE A 24 3.42 -17.82 13.08
N LEU A 25 3.33 -18.41 11.89
CA LEU A 25 2.46 -19.55 11.64
C LEU A 25 2.84 -20.77 12.47
N LEU A 26 4.14 -21.09 12.55
CA LEU A 26 4.65 -22.21 13.34
C LEU A 26 4.32 -22.04 14.83
N CYS A 27 4.66 -20.89 15.40
CA CYS A 27 4.38 -20.59 16.79
C CYS A 27 2.88 -20.54 17.07
N GLY A 28 2.09 -19.94 16.17
CA GLY A 28 0.64 -19.89 16.27
C GLY A 28 0.01 -21.28 16.27
N ASN A 29 0.47 -22.19 15.39
CA ASN A 29 0.01 -23.58 15.37
C ASN A 29 0.36 -24.32 16.66
N TYR A 30 1.55 -24.11 17.22
CA TYR A 30 1.94 -24.71 18.49
C TYR A 30 1.11 -24.18 19.67
N MET A 31 0.91 -22.86 19.74
CA MET A 31 0.12 -22.21 20.79
C MET A 31 -1.37 -22.59 20.73
N ASN A 32 -1.89 -22.86 19.52
CA ASN A 32 -3.27 -23.24 19.28
C ASN A 32 -3.49 -24.76 19.28
N ALA A 33 -2.51 -25.57 19.70
CA ALA A 33 -2.65 -27.02 19.78
C ALA A 33 -3.86 -27.42 20.65
N GLY A 34 -4.70 -28.32 20.15
CA GLY A 34 -5.95 -28.74 20.77
C GLY A 34 -7.14 -27.78 20.55
N SER A 35 -6.96 -26.71 19.78
CA SER A 35 -8.05 -25.79 19.37
C SER A 35 -8.49 -26.03 17.93
N ARG A 36 -9.58 -25.38 17.52
CA ARG A 36 -10.07 -25.42 16.13
C ARG A 36 -9.04 -24.92 15.09
N ASN A 37 -8.09 -24.08 15.51
CA ASN A 37 -7.11 -23.44 14.62
C ASN A 37 -5.76 -24.19 14.58
N GLU A 38 -5.66 -25.36 15.20
CA GLU A 38 -4.47 -26.22 15.09
C GLU A 38 -4.25 -26.66 13.63
N GLY A 39 -2.97 -26.72 13.21
CA GLY A 39 -2.60 -27.23 11.89
C GLY A 39 -3.02 -26.33 10.72
N SER A 40 -3.13 -25.02 10.95
CA SER A 40 -3.46 -24.05 9.92
C SER A 40 -2.33 -23.92 8.89
N PHE A 41 -2.70 -23.76 7.61
CA PHE A 41 -1.76 -23.53 6.50
C PHE A 41 -1.41 -22.05 6.29
N GLY A 42 -2.08 -21.15 7.01
CA GLY A 42 -1.90 -19.70 6.97
C GLY A 42 -2.73 -19.01 8.04
N PHE A 43 -2.63 -17.68 8.10
CA PHE A 43 -3.42 -16.84 9.00
C PHE A 43 -3.96 -15.64 8.22
N GLU A 44 -5.07 -15.07 8.68
CA GLU A 44 -5.59 -13.82 8.11
C GLU A 44 -4.61 -12.68 8.38
N LEU A 45 -4.29 -11.87 7.37
CA LEU A 45 -3.31 -10.78 7.49
C LEU A 45 -3.63 -9.78 8.61
N SER A 46 -4.91 -9.61 8.93
CA SER A 46 -5.40 -8.81 10.07
C SER A 46 -4.81 -9.25 11.41
N PHE A 47 -4.42 -10.52 11.56
CA PHE A 47 -3.82 -11.08 12.77
C PHE A 47 -2.50 -10.39 13.16
N LEU A 48 -1.78 -9.81 12.20
CA LEU A 48 -0.56 -9.04 12.48
C LEU A 48 -0.80 -7.94 13.52
N ASN A 49 -1.96 -7.31 13.48
CA ASN A 49 -2.35 -6.24 14.41
C ASN A 49 -2.70 -6.73 15.82
N SER A 50 -2.83 -8.04 16.03
CA SER A 50 -3.20 -8.67 17.30
C SER A 50 -2.00 -9.33 18.00
N LEU A 51 -0.82 -9.36 17.37
CA LEU A 51 0.38 -9.99 17.94
C LEU A 51 0.83 -9.32 19.25
N ALA A 52 0.70 -7.99 19.33
CA ALA A 52 1.01 -7.23 20.54
C ALA A 52 0.01 -7.46 21.69
N ASP A 53 -1.24 -7.77 21.35
CA ASP A 53 -2.33 -7.98 22.32
C ASP A 53 -2.44 -9.44 22.79
N THR A 54 -2.00 -10.38 21.95
CA THR A 54 -2.05 -11.82 22.25
C THR A 54 -1.02 -12.16 23.32
N LYS A 55 -1.48 -12.61 24.50
CA LYS A 55 -0.60 -13.03 25.59
C LYS A 55 -0.20 -14.50 25.45
N THR A 56 1.07 -14.78 25.68
CA THR A 56 1.61 -16.13 25.79
C THR A 56 1.34 -16.71 27.18
N GLN A 57 1.62 -18.00 27.38
CA GLN A 57 1.50 -18.64 28.69
C GLN A 57 2.45 -18.04 29.75
N SER A 58 3.55 -17.40 29.33
CA SER A 58 4.49 -16.72 30.22
C SER A 58 4.05 -15.29 30.59
N GLY A 59 2.96 -14.78 30.00
CA GLY A 59 2.43 -13.44 30.26
C GLY A 59 3.06 -12.32 29.41
N SER A 60 4.09 -12.61 28.62
CA SER A 60 4.59 -11.71 27.57
C SER A 60 3.59 -11.64 26.40
N SER A 61 3.67 -10.60 25.55
CA SER A 61 2.89 -10.66 24.32
C SER A 61 3.59 -11.49 23.26
N PHE A 62 2.81 -11.99 22.30
CA PHE A 62 3.29 -12.91 21.29
C PHE A 62 4.37 -12.26 20.41
N ILE A 63 4.25 -10.96 20.13
CA ILE A 63 5.31 -10.23 19.41
C ILE A 63 6.64 -10.16 20.19
N HIS A 64 6.62 -10.07 21.52
CA HIS A 64 7.84 -10.11 22.34
C HIS A 64 8.49 -11.49 22.26
N PHE A 65 7.70 -12.54 22.41
CA PHE A 65 8.17 -13.92 22.27
C PHE A 65 8.75 -14.20 20.87
N LEU A 66 8.10 -13.70 19.82
CA LEU A 66 8.60 -13.81 18.45
C LEU A 66 9.94 -13.07 18.28
N ALA A 67 10.07 -11.86 18.83
CA ALA A 67 11.30 -11.10 18.77
C ALA A 67 12.46 -11.82 19.48
N GLU A 68 12.23 -12.41 20.65
CA GLU A 68 13.23 -13.22 21.39
C GLU A 68 13.69 -14.43 20.55
N ILE A 69 12.76 -15.22 20.01
CA ILE A 69 13.10 -16.37 19.16
C ILE A 69 13.88 -15.94 17.91
N ILE A 70 13.44 -14.85 17.27
CA ILE A 70 14.07 -14.37 16.06
C ILE A 70 15.46 -13.80 16.37
N GLU A 71 15.65 -13.10 17.48
CA GLU A 71 16.99 -12.66 17.89
C GLU A 71 17.92 -13.85 18.16
N GLU A 72 17.45 -14.84 18.92
CA GLU A 72 18.28 -15.98 19.36
C GLU A 72 18.65 -16.93 18.20
N HIS A 73 17.71 -17.21 17.31
CA HIS A 73 17.85 -18.27 16.30
C HIS A 73 17.88 -17.77 14.85
N TYR A 74 17.36 -16.57 14.59
CA TYR A 74 17.17 -16.04 13.23
C TYR A 74 17.58 -14.57 13.10
N SER A 75 18.67 -14.17 13.76
CA SER A 75 19.08 -12.76 13.88
C SER A 75 19.25 -12.05 12.52
N GLN A 76 19.49 -12.79 11.44
CA GLN A 76 19.50 -12.26 10.07
C GLN A 76 18.16 -11.64 9.63
N LEU A 77 17.04 -12.02 10.26
CA LEU A 77 15.69 -11.50 9.97
C LEU A 77 15.44 -10.15 10.65
N ILE A 78 16.23 -9.79 11.67
CA ILE A 78 16.18 -8.47 12.29
C ILE A 78 16.49 -7.40 11.22
N GLY A 79 15.74 -6.29 11.27
CA GLY A 79 15.86 -5.20 10.30
C GLY A 79 15.23 -5.50 8.94
N PHE A 80 14.26 -6.42 8.84
CA PHE A 80 13.49 -6.65 7.61
C PHE A 80 12.76 -5.38 7.13
N ASP A 81 12.32 -4.55 8.08
CA ASP A 81 11.58 -3.30 7.87
C ASP A 81 12.40 -2.25 7.10
N LYS A 82 13.74 -2.32 7.17
CA LYS A 82 14.64 -1.47 6.37
C LYS A 82 14.48 -1.66 4.86
N ASN A 83 13.94 -2.80 4.42
CA ASN A 83 13.66 -3.08 3.01
C ASN A 83 12.25 -2.65 2.59
N LEU A 84 11.43 -2.15 3.52
CA LEU A 84 10.02 -1.80 3.33
C LEU A 84 9.79 -0.28 3.40
N THR A 85 10.70 0.49 2.81
CA THR A 85 10.74 1.96 2.93
C THR A 85 9.53 2.64 2.28
N SER A 86 8.97 2.04 1.23
CA SER A 86 7.84 2.60 0.50
C SER A 86 6.54 2.49 1.28
N ILE A 87 6.43 1.63 2.30
CA ILE A 87 5.21 1.49 3.11
C ILE A 87 4.95 2.77 3.91
N GLN A 88 5.96 3.30 4.62
CA GLN A 88 5.81 4.55 5.37
C GLN A 88 5.49 5.73 4.45
N SER A 89 6.13 5.79 3.28
CA SER A 89 5.84 6.81 2.27
C SER A 89 4.47 6.63 1.64
N ALA A 90 4.02 5.39 1.42
CA ALA A 90 2.68 5.07 0.95
C ALA A 90 1.66 5.57 1.96
N MET A 91 1.82 5.26 3.24
CA MET A 91 0.93 5.72 4.31
C MET A 91 0.92 7.24 4.48
N LYS A 92 2.08 7.90 4.49
CA LYS A 92 2.15 9.37 4.56
C LYS A 92 1.50 10.02 3.33
N GLY A 93 1.77 9.49 2.14
CA GLY A 93 1.16 9.96 0.89
C GLY A 93 -0.36 9.72 0.86
N LEU A 94 -0.81 8.59 1.40
CA LEU A 94 -2.22 8.26 1.52
C LEU A 94 -2.92 9.14 2.56
N TYR A 95 -2.27 9.45 3.68
CA TYR A 95 -2.77 10.38 4.70
C TYR A 95 -2.91 11.81 4.16
N ILE A 96 -1.95 12.28 3.35
CA ILE A 96 -2.08 13.57 2.65
C ILE A 96 -3.25 13.52 1.66
N LEU A 97 -3.44 12.44 0.92
CA LEU A 97 -4.60 12.31 0.03
C LEU A 97 -5.93 12.25 0.81
N TYR A 98 -5.97 11.49 1.90
CA TYR A 98 -7.10 11.32 2.82
C TYR A 98 -7.52 12.64 3.47
N LEU A 99 -6.57 13.47 3.91
CA LEU A 99 -6.84 14.81 4.47
C LEU A 99 -7.41 15.79 3.44
N TYR A 100 -7.06 15.65 2.15
CA TYR A 100 -7.58 16.53 1.09
C TYR A 100 -8.91 16.05 0.48
N THR A 101 -9.27 14.77 0.64
CA THR A 101 -10.44 14.19 -0.05
C THR A 101 -11.23 13.28 0.89
N VAL A 102 -12.18 13.87 1.61
CA VAL A 102 -13.09 13.13 2.51
C VAL A 102 -14.00 12.21 1.67
N ASN A 103 -13.92 10.92 1.96
CA ASN A 103 -14.76 9.80 1.52
C ASN A 103 -14.78 9.40 0.03
N ASP A 104 -14.31 8.17 -0.17
CA ASP A 104 -14.53 7.25 -1.30
C ASP A 104 -13.75 7.52 -2.60
N ASP A 105 -13.08 6.47 -3.09
CA ASP A 105 -12.40 6.32 -4.37
C ASP A 105 -11.67 7.58 -4.92
N SER A 106 -10.87 8.22 -4.06
CA SER A 106 -10.37 9.59 -4.28
C SER A 106 -9.39 9.74 -5.44
N VAL A 107 -8.46 8.78 -5.61
CA VAL A 107 -7.55 8.79 -6.76
C VAL A 107 -8.33 8.62 -8.06
N THR A 108 -9.33 7.71 -8.07
CA THR A 108 -10.22 7.50 -9.22
C THR A 108 -10.94 8.81 -9.59
N LYS A 109 -11.47 9.55 -8.61
CA LYS A 109 -12.15 10.84 -8.83
C LYS A 109 -11.22 11.90 -9.42
N VAL A 110 -10.01 12.04 -8.89
CA VAL A 110 -9.03 13.03 -9.39
C VAL A 110 -8.65 12.74 -10.84
N VAL A 111 -8.31 11.48 -11.15
CA VAL A 111 -7.97 11.06 -12.53
C VAL A 111 -9.14 11.31 -13.48
N ASN A 112 -10.36 10.95 -13.07
CA ASN A 112 -11.58 11.18 -13.87
C ASN A 112 -11.89 12.67 -14.07
N GLN A 113 -11.64 13.50 -13.05
CA GLN A 113 -11.86 14.95 -13.15
C GLN A 113 -10.88 15.59 -14.13
N VAL A 114 -9.60 15.20 -14.11
CA VAL A 114 -8.61 15.66 -15.09
C VAL A 114 -9.03 15.21 -16.50
N ALA A 115 -9.46 13.96 -16.66
CA ALA A 115 -9.94 13.45 -17.94
C ALA A 115 -11.11 14.26 -18.50
N LYS A 116 -12.07 14.61 -17.63
CA LYS A 116 -13.23 15.42 -17.98
C LYS A 116 -12.83 16.83 -18.40
N THR A 117 -11.91 17.46 -17.69
CA THR A 117 -11.43 18.81 -18.01
C THR A 117 -10.69 18.86 -19.35
N VAL A 118 -9.87 17.85 -19.65
CA VAL A 118 -9.19 17.74 -20.97
C VAL A 118 -10.23 17.55 -22.09
N SER A 119 -11.23 16.68 -21.89
CA SER A 119 -12.30 16.47 -22.87
C SER A 119 -13.14 17.74 -23.13
N GLN A 120 -13.36 18.56 -22.08
CA GLN A 120 -14.04 19.85 -22.23
C GLN A 120 -13.21 20.87 -23.02
N LEU A 121 -11.90 20.88 -22.84
CA LEU A 121 -10.97 21.70 -23.64
C LEU A 121 -11.04 21.32 -25.12
N GLU A 122 -11.04 20.01 -25.44
CA GLU A 122 -11.23 19.52 -26.80
C GLU A 122 -12.53 20.03 -27.43
N SER A 123 -13.65 19.89 -26.70
CA SER A 123 -14.97 20.34 -27.17
C SER A 123 -15.06 21.85 -27.38
N ASN A 124 -14.33 22.64 -26.58
CA ASN A 124 -14.29 24.08 -26.74
C ASN A 124 -13.43 24.50 -27.93
N LEU A 125 -12.30 23.80 -28.16
CA LEU A 125 -11.45 24.00 -29.34
C LEU A 125 -12.17 23.63 -30.63
N SER A 126 -12.95 22.54 -30.65
CA SER A 126 -13.69 22.12 -31.85
C SER A 126 -14.80 23.09 -32.28
N LYS A 127 -15.24 23.98 -31.37
CA LYS A 127 -16.25 25.02 -31.65
C LYS A 127 -15.62 26.36 -32.05
N PHE A 128 -14.29 26.46 -32.03
CA PHE A 128 -13.57 27.67 -32.35
C PHE A 128 -13.21 27.64 -33.85
N GLU A 129 -14.06 28.23 -34.69
CA GLU A 129 -13.91 28.13 -36.15
C GLU A 129 -12.88 29.10 -36.74
N THR A 130 -12.62 30.26 -36.11
CA THR A 130 -11.64 31.24 -36.57
C THR A 130 -11.10 32.13 -35.44
N PRO A 131 -9.80 32.51 -35.47
CA PRO A 131 -9.24 33.53 -34.58
C PRO A 131 -9.99 34.87 -34.73
N PHE A 132 -10.19 35.60 -33.64
CA PHE A 132 -10.88 36.89 -33.67
C PHE A 132 -10.12 37.96 -34.47
N ASN A 133 -8.77 37.90 -34.46
CA ASN A 133 -7.88 38.75 -35.25
C ASN A 133 -6.48 38.10 -35.40
N SER A 134 -5.54 38.79 -36.05
CA SER A 134 -4.17 38.30 -36.29
C SER A 134 -3.31 38.15 -35.03
N ASP A 135 -3.70 38.79 -33.92
CA ASP A 135 -3.01 38.69 -32.63
C ASP A 135 -3.63 37.63 -31.72
N ASP A 136 -4.76 37.04 -32.12
CA ASP A 136 -5.46 36.00 -31.38
C ASP A 136 -4.72 34.65 -31.49
N LYS A 137 -3.84 34.41 -30.51
CA LYS A 137 -3.09 33.17 -30.36
C LYS A 137 -3.83 32.10 -29.55
N PHE A 138 -5.10 32.31 -29.21
CA PHE A 138 -5.87 31.38 -28.39
C PHE A 138 -5.93 29.97 -29.01
N PRO A 139 -6.22 29.79 -30.33
CA PRO A 139 -6.26 28.46 -30.94
C PRO A 139 -4.89 27.80 -30.98
N GLU A 140 -3.83 28.56 -31.27
CA GLU A 140 -2.44 28.06 -31.33
C GLU A 140 -1.98 27.54 -29.95
N ILE A 141 -2.09 28.38 -28.92
CA ILE A 141 -1.61 28.07 -27.57
C ILE A 141 -2.42 26.93 -26.94
N LEU A 142 -3.76 26.97 -27.06
CA LEU A 142 -4.59 25.95 -26.42
C LEU A 142 -4.58 24.62 -27.15
N THR A 143 -4.34 24.58 -28.47
CA THR A 143 -4.14 23.31 -29.18
C THR A 143 -2.87 22.62 -28.69
N ASP A 144 -1.77 23.36 -28.58
CA ASP A 144 -0.51 22.83 -28.03
C ASP A 144 -0.64 22.40 -26.57
N PHE A 145 -1.34 23.20 -25.75
CA PHE A 145 -1.62 22.83 -24.37
C PHE A 145 -2.49 21.57 -24.28
N HIS A 146 -3.57 21.50 -25.06
CA HIS A 146 -4.47 20.35 -25.09
C HIS A 146 -3.73 19.07 -25.48
N LYS A 147 -2.86 19.14 -26.49
CA LYS A 147 -2.01 18.02 -26.90
C LYS A 147 -1.15 17.53 -25.74
N LYS A 148 -0.40 18.43 -25.08
CA LYS A 148 0.44 18.08 -23.92
C LYS A 148 -0.38 17.54 -22.76
N ALA A 149 -1.52 18.15 -22.46
CA ALA A 149 -2.40 17.71 -21.38
C ALA A 149 -2.99 16.32 -21.65
N SER A 150 -3.35 16.02 -22.90
CA SER A 150 -3.85 14.72 -23.33
C SER A 150 -2.76 13.64 -23.22
N GLU A 151 -1.53 13.93 -23.66
CA GLU A 151 -0.39 13.02 -23.51
C GLU A 151 -0.12 12.71 -22.02
N GLN A 152 -0.12 13.73 -21.16
CA GLN A 152 0.05 13.54 -19.71
C GLN A 152 -1.12 12.78 -19.06
N LEU A 153 -2.34 12.98 -19.55
CA LEU A 153 -3.51 12.26 -19.07
C LEU A 153 -3.43 10.76 -19.36
N ILE A 154 -2.99 10.39 -20.57
CA ILE A 154 -2.79 8.97 -20.94
C ILE A 154 -1.78 8.33 -19.99
N ILE A 155 -0.63 8.98 -19.76
CA ILE A 155 0.40 8.51 -18.83
C ILE A 155 -0.18 8.34 -17.42
N LEU A 156 -0.96 9.32 -16.95
CA LEU A 156 -1.59 9.26 -15.62
C LEU A 156 -2.57 8.09 -15.49
N GLN A 157 -3.37 7.82 -16.52
CA GLN A 157 -4.30 6.68 -16.56
C GLN A 157 -3.54 5.35 -16.55
N GLU A 158 -2.50 5.20 -17.37
CA GLU A 158 -1.66 4.00 -17.36
C GLU A 158 -0.99 3.77 -16.00
N MET A 159 -0.46 4.83 -15.38
CA MET A 159 0.13 4.74 -14.03
C MET A 159 -0.91 4.33 -12.98
N PHE A 160 -2.15 4.78 -13.14
CA PHE A 160 -3.25 4.47 -12.23
C PHE A 160 -3.72 3.02 -12.37
N ASP A 161 -3.90 2.53 -13.59
CA ASP A 161 -4.30 1.15 -13.86
C ASP A 161 -3.23 0.16 -13.40
N ASN A 162 -1.95 0.47 -13.63
CA ASN A 162 -0.84 -0.32 -13.13
C ASN A 162 -0.80 -0.37 -11.59
N MET A 163 -1.12 0.74 -10.92
CA MET A 163 -1.23 0.77 -9.46
C MET A 163 -2.36 -0.13 -8.96
N LYS A 164 -3.56 -0.06 -9.57
CA LYS A 164 -4.69 -0.93 -9.21
C LYS A 164 -4.35 -2.40 -9.39
N LYS A 165 -3.79 -2.75 -10.56
CA LYS A 165 -3.35 -4.12 -10.84
C LYS A 165 -2.35 -4.63 -9.81
N SER A 166 -1.34 -3.82 -9.47
CA SER A 166 -0.34 -4.22 -8.46
C SER A 166 -0.96 -4.46 -7.08
N PHE A 167 -1.99 -3.68 -6.73
CA PHE A 167 -2.73 -3.86 -5.49
C PHE A 167 -3.62 -5.12 -5.51
N ASP A 168 -4.28 -5.39 -6.63
CA ASP A 168 -5.08 -6.62 -6.79
C ASP A 168 -4.17 -7.86 -6.74
N ASP A 169 -3.00 -7.80 -7.38
CA ASP A 169 -2.01 -8.89 -7.39
C ASP A 169 -1.50 -9.21 -5.98
N ILE A 170 -1.21 -8.22 -5.14
CA ILE A 170 -0.77 -8.46 -3.75
C ILE A 170 -1.92 -8.95 -2.85
N CYS A 171 -3.15 -8.47 -3.05
CA CYS A 171 -4.32 -9.00 -2.36
C CYS A 171 -4.53 -10.48 -2.68
N ASN A 172 -4.35 -10.87 -3.95
CA ASN A 172 -4.37 -12.27 -4.38
C ASN A 172 -3.21 -13.08 -3.77
N TYR A 173 -2.00 -12.52 -3.73
CA TYR A 173 -0.82 -13.15 -3.12
C TYR A 173 -1.07 -13.54 -1.65
N PHE A 174 -1.71 -12.65 -0.88
CA PHE A 174 -2.07 -12.92 0.52
C PHE A 174 -3.45 -13.58 0.71
N SER A 175 -4.11 -14.01 -0.38
CA SER A 175 -5.43 -14.64 -0.35
C SER A 175 -6.49 -13.81 0.40
N ILE A 176 -6.46 -12.49 0.24
CA ILE A 176 -7.41 -11.57 0.87
C ILE A 176 -8.78 -11.71 0.18
N THR A 177 -9.75 -12.26 0.89
CA THR A 177 -11.11 -12.52 0.38
C THR A 177 -12.09 -11.38 0.67
N THR A 178 -11.79 -10.51 1.62
CA THR A 178 -12.58 -9.33 1.97
C THR A 178 -12.07 -8.12 1.21
N LYS A 179 -12.95 -7.16 0.91
CA LYS A 179 -12.57 -5.97 0.16
C LYS A 179 -11.74 -5.04 1.07
N PHE A 180 -10.42 -5.06 0.90
CA PHE A 180 -9.50 -4.12 1.55
C PHE A 180 -9.34 -2.87 0.70
N THR A 181 -9.34 -1.70 1.35
CA THR A 181 -8.77 -0.50 0.75
C THR A 181 -7.24 -0.56 0.78
N ILE A 182 -6.60 0.20 -0.10
CA ILE A 182 -5.13 0.35 -0.12
C ILE A 182 -4.61 0.84 1.25
N GLU A 183 -5.39 1.69 1.93
CA GLU A 183 -5.09 2.22 3.26
C GLU A 183 -5.11 1.14 4.32
N GLU A 184 -6.23 0.43 4.43
CA GLU A 184 -6.39 -0.65 5.40
C GLU A 184 -5.28 -1.68 5.23
N PHE A 185 -4.96 -2.06 4.00
CA PHE A 185 -3.93 -3.05 3.71
C PHE A 185 -2.56 -2.60 4.22
N PHE A 186 -2.08 -1.42 3.81
CA PHE A 186 -0.75 -0.94 4.24
C PHE A 186 -0.71 -0.57 5.73
N SER A 187 -1.85 -0.21 6.33
CA SER A 187 -1.94 0.05 7.77
C SER A 187 -1.59 -1.18 8.61
N LEU A 188 -1.93 -2.40 8.14
CA LEU A 188 -1.57 -3.65 8.82
C LEU A 188 -0.05 -3.80 8.92
N PHE A 189 0.66 -3.62 7.81
CA PHE A 189 2.12 -3.75 7.79
C PHE A 189 2.80 -2.63 8.58
N ASN A 190 2.30 -1.41 8.50
CA ASN A 190 2.92 -0.31 9.25
C ASN A 190 2.75 -0.47 10.75
N LYS A 191 1.54 -0.81 11.23
CA LYS A 191 1.32 -1.10 12.65
C LYS A 191 2.22 -2.26 13.10
N PHE A 192 2.27 -3.34 12.33
CA PHE A 192 3.16 -4.47 12.62
C PHE A 192 4.63 -4.04 12.75
N MET A 193 5.15 -3.23 11.82
CA MET A 193 6.52 -2.73 11.88
C MET A 193 6.76 -1.78 13.06
N GLU A 194 5.80 -0.94 13.42
CA GLU A 194 5.87 -0.08 14.60
C GLU A 194 5.96 -0.90 15.89
N ASP A 195 5.02 -1.84 16.08
CA ASP A 195 4.99 -2.73 17.24
C ASP A 195 6.26 -3.59 17.32
N TRP A 196 6.74 -4.08 16.17
CA TRP A 196 7.99 -4.85 16.06
C TRP A 196 9.19 -4.03 16.48
N ASN A 197 9.33 -2.81 15.96
CA ASN A 197 10.47 -1.95 16.25
C ASN A 197 10.51 -1.51 17.72
N VAL A 198 9.35 -1.22 18.32
CA VAL A 198 9.28 -0.96 19.78
C VAL A 198 9.79 -2.16 20.57
N THR A 199 9.33 -3.37 20.20
CA THR A 199 9.69 -4.62 20.88
C THR A 199 11.18 -4.93 20.75
N VAL A 200 11.73 -4.88 19.54
CA VAL A 200 13.16 -5.17 19.30
C VAL A 200 14.07 -4.13 19.94
N ASN A 201 13.70 -2.85 19.95
CA ASN A 201 14.49 -1.82 20.62
C ASN A 201 14.55 -2.04 22.14
N PHE A 202 13.47 -2.54 22.75
CA PHE A 202 13.47 -2.91 24.16
C PHE A 202 14.31 -4.16 24.44
N LEU A 203 14.28 -5.14 23.54
CA LEU A 203 15.06 -6.38 23.66
C LEU A 203 16.58 -6.13 23.55
N LEU A 204 16.99 -5.20 22.69
CA LEU A 204 18.40 -4.89 22.41
C LEU A 204 19.00 -3.78 23.29
N SER A 205 18.23 -3.18 24.20
CA SER A 205 18.68 -2.12 25.12
C SER A 205 19.24 -2.66 26.43
#